data_AF-A0A7K1VI25-F1
#
_entry.id   AF-A0A7K1VI25-F1
#
_cell.length_a   1.000
_cell.length_b   1.000
_cell.length_c   1.000
_cell.angle_alpha   90.00
_cell.angle_beta   90.00
_cell.angle_gamma   90.00
#
_symmetry.space_group_name_H-M   'P 1'
#
loop_
_entity.id
_entity.type
_entity.pdbx_description
1 polymer ?
#
loop_
_entity_poly.entity_id
_entity_poly.type
_entity_poly.pdbx_seq_one_letter_code
_entity_poly.pdbx_strand_id
1 'polypeptide(L)'
;MDAFTRRTLGAVAVILGSPIALVTFGIGWIQEGWEVPVVQCQRSDHPPGMPLEGGNVSGERIWYPLGLSCTYEDGSRSVTVNHYNSDATVAFTASAAVALLGVVTLATARTRKPAPALVRVEPADDEDTALR
;
A
#
# COMPACT_ATOMS: atom_id res chain seq x y z
N MET A 1 -26.56 -4.71 -1.79
CA MET A 1 -25.37 -5.38 -1.23
C MET A 1 -25.56 -5.60 0.26
N ASP A 2 -25.81 -6.85 0.60
CA ASP A 2 -25.89 -7.43 1.92
C ASP A 2 -24.55 -7.33 2.68
N ALA A 3 -24.63 -7.44 4.01
CA ALA A 3 -23.48 -7.26 4.89
C ALA A 3 -22.39 -8.31 4.68
N PHE A 4 -22.78 -9.51 4.24
CA PHE A 4 -21.87 -10.60 3.91
C PHE A 4 -21.05 -10.25 2.67
N THR A 5 -21.68 -9.86 1.55
CA THR A 5 -20.95 -9.43 0.34
C THR A 5 -19.99 -8.27 0.59
N ARG A 6 -20.36 -7.27 1.41
CA ARG A 6 -19.45 -6.16 1.78
C ARG A 6 -18.21 -6.65 2.53
N ARG A 7 -18.38 -7.56 3.48
CA ARG A 7 -17.26 -8.14 4.25
C ARG A 7 -16.35 -8.97 3.36
N THR A 8 -16.92 -9.82 2.51
CA THR A 8 -16.16 -10.65 1.58
C THR A 8 -15.36 -9.78 0.61
N LEU A 9 -15.99 -8.77 0.00
CA LEU A 9 -15.33 -7.89 -0.96
C LEU A 9 -14.21 -7.05 -0.31
N GLY A 10 -14.45 -6.53 0.90
CA GLY A 10 -13.43 -5.82 1.68
C GLY A 10 -12.25 -6.73 2.06
N ALA A 11 -12.51 -7.97 2.48
CA ALA A 11 -11.46 -8.94 2.81
C ALA A 11 -10.62 -9.32 1.59
N VAL A 12 -11.26 -9.60 0.46
CA VAL A 12 -10.58 -9.92 -0.80
C VAL A 12 -9.69 -8.76 -1.25
N ALA A 13 -10.20 -7.52 -1.17
CA ALA A 13 -9.42 -6.33 -1.53
C ALA A 13 -8.17 -6.16 -0.65
N VAL A 14 -8.26 -6.40 0.66
CA VAL A 14 -7.10 -6.36 1.56
C VAL A 14 -6.12 -7.49 1.25
N ILE A 15 -6.62 -8.73 1.08
CA ILE A 15 -5.81 -9.92 0.85
C ILE A 15 -5.04 -9.84 -0.47
N LEU A 16 -5.60 -9.20 -1.50
CA LEU A 16 -4.93 -9.03 -2.79
C LEU A 16 -4.08 -7.76 -2.83
N GLY A 17 -4.62 -6.62 -2.39
CA GLY A 17 -3.92 -5.33 -2.49
C GLY A 17 -2.67 -5.26 -1.60
N SER A 18 -2.73 -5.80 -0.39
CA SER A 18 -1.61 -5.71 0.57
C SER A 18 -0.34 -6.45 0.11
N PRO A 19 -0.38 -7.74 -0.29
CA PRO A 19 0.83 -8.42 -0.73
C PRO A 19 1.39 -7.81 -2.02
N ILE A 20 0.53 -7.39 -2.96
CA ILE A 20 1.00 -6.75 -4.19
C ILE A 20 1.70 -5.42 -3.85
N ALA A 21 1.14 -4.61 -2.95
CA ALA A 21 1.77 -3.39 -2.48
C ALA A 21 3.13 -3.66 -1.80
N LEU A 22 3.23 -4.69 -0.96
CA LEU A 22 4.50 -5.03 -0.29
C LEU A 22 5.56 -5.50 -1.28
N VAL A 23 5.20 -6.34 -2.25
CA VAL A 23 6.12 -6.82 -3.29
C VAL A 23 6.60 -5.67 -4.15
N THR A 24 5.68 -4.84 -4.66
CA THR A 24 5.98 -3.70 -5.53
C THR A 24 6.82 -2.64 -4.81
N PHE A 25 6.56 -2.40 -3.53
CA PHE A 25 7.40 -1.56 -2.68
C PHE A 25 8.83 -2.12 -2.59
N GLY A 26 8.98 -3.42 -2.31
CA GLY A 26 10.29 -4.07 -2.20
C GLY A 26 11.13 -4.05 -3.48
N ILE A 27 10.49 -4.29 -4.63
CA ILE A 27 11.18 -4.29 -5.94
C ILE A 27 11.33 -2.89 -6.52
N GLY A 28 10.70 -1.87 -5.94
CA GLY A 28 10.72 -0.50 -6.47
C GLY A 28 12.11 0.16 -6.47
N TRP A 29 13.07 -0.41 -5.74
CA TRP A 29 14.47 0.05 -5.70
C TRP A 29 15.43 -0.86 -6.46
N ILE A 30 14.91 -1.81 -7.23
CA ILE A 30 15.71 -2.75 -8.02
C ILE A 30 15.72 -2.25 -9.45
N GLN A 31 16.90 -1.86 -9.94
CA GLN A 31 17.12 -1.51 -11.35
C GLN A 31 17.79 -2.66 -12.10
N GLU A 32 19.01 -3.01 -11.72
CA GLU A 32 19.81 -4.04 -12.41
C GLU A 32 20.13 -5.26 -11.54
N GLY A 33 19.69 -5.26 -10.28
CA GLY A 33 19.89 -6.39 -9.38
C GLY A 33 19.53 -6.10 -7.92
N TRP A 34 19.76 -7.10 -7.07
CA TRP A 34 19.39 -7.07 -5.65
C TRP A 34 20.48 -6.44 -4.77
N GLU A 35 21.46 -5.77 -5.37
CA GLU A 35 22.56 -5.17 -4.63
C GLU A 35 22.14 -3.90 -3.88
N VAL A 36 23.03 -3.44 -3.00
CA VAL A 36 22.86 -2.16 -2.31
C VAL A 36 22.83 -0.99 -3.32
N PRO A 37 22.11 0.11 -3.01
CA PRO A 37 21.90 1.23 -3.95
C PRO A 37 23.17 1.74 -4.62
N VAL A 38 24.28 1.84 -3.89
CA VAL A 38 25.57 2.30 -4.44
C VAL A 38 26.09 1.40 -5.57
N VAL A 39 25.95 0.08 -5.45
CA VAL A 39 26.39 -0.87 -6.48
C VAL A 39 25.46 -0.82 -7.69
N GLN A 40 24.15 -0.64 -7.45
CA GLN A 40 23.20 -0.45 -8.55
C GLN A 40 23.51 0.84 -9.33
N CYS A 41 23.80 1.94 -8.64
CA CYS A 41 24.19 3.21 -9.26
C CYS A 41 25.50 3.11 -10.04
N GLN A 42 26.46 2.29 -9.61
CA GLN A 42 27.70 2.06 -10.37
C GLN A 42 27.49 1.32 -11.69
N ARG A 43 26.37 0.61 -11.86
CA ARG A 43 26.03 -0.12 -13.10
C ARG A 43 25.00 0.60 -13.96
N SER A 44 24.17 1.46 -13.36
CA SER A 44 23.17 2.28 -14.03
C SER A 44 23.78 3.26 -15.04
N ASP A 45 22.94 3.82 -15.90
CA ASP A 45 23.35 4.83 -16.89
C ASP A 45 24.03 6.04 -16.23
N HIS A 46 25.23 6.35 -16.69
CA HIS A 46 26.05 7.46 -16.17
C HIS A 46 25.75 8.76 -16.91
N PRO A 47 25.76 9.91 -16.22
CA PRO A 47 25.65 11.20 -16.88
C PRO A 47 26.83 11.42 -17.84
N PRO A 48 26.58 11.93 -19.06
CA PRO A 48 27.64 12.13 -20.04
C PRO A 48 28.68 13.12 -19.53
N GLY A 49 29.96 12.75 -19.63
CA GLY A 49 31.09 13.62 -19.28
C GLY A 49 31.53 13.57 -17.82
N MET A 50 31.16 12.54 -17.06
CA MET A 50 31.76 12.24 -15.76
C MET A 50 32.43 10.86 -15.76
N PRO A 51 33.75 10.78 -15.57
CA PRO A 51 34.46 9.50 -15.49
C PRO A 51 34.13 8.79 -14.17
N LEU A 52 33.84 7.49 -14.26
CA LEU A 52 33.76 6.61 -13.09
C LEU A 52 35.13 6.35 -12.46
N GLU A 53 36.19 6.39 -13.26
CA GLU A 53 37.55 6.13 -12.82
C GLU A 53 38.05 7.28 -11.93
N GLY A 54 38.13 7.02 -10.62
CA GLY A 54 38.61 7.97 -9.62
C GLY A 54 37.51 8.83 -8.97
N GLY A 55 36.25 8.66 -9.38
CA GLY A 55 35.10 9.34 -8.80
C GLY A 55 34.44 8.59 -7.63
N ASN A 56 33.72 9.32 -6.79
CA ASN A 56 32.88 8.73 -5.74
C ASN A 56 31.45 8.53 -6.27
N VAL A 57 30.85 7.38 -5.95
CA VAL A 57 29.45 7.09 -6.31
C VAL A 57 28.69 6.79 -5.03
N SER A 58 27.54 7.44 -4.87
CA SER A 58 26.60 7.17 -3.79
C SER A 58 25.21 6.89 -4.35
N GLY A 59 24.45 6.07 -3.62
CA GLY A 59 23.10 5.68 -3.99
C GLY A 59 22.16 5.75 -2.81
N GLU A 60 21.02 6.40 -2.98
CA GLU A 60 19.97 6.51 -1.99
C GLU A 60 18.63 5.99 -2.51
N ARG A 61 17.79 5.48 -1.61
CA ARG A 61 16.44 5.02 -1.97
C ARG A 61 15.47 6.20 -1.96
N ILE A 62 14.72 6.33 -3.04
CA ILE A 62 13.58 7.23 -3.13
C ILE A 62 12.33 6.44 -2.71
N TRP A 63 11.63 6.93 -1.69
CA TRP A 63 10.48 6.22 -1.12
C TRP A 63 9.18 6.47 -1.89
N TYR A 64 9.05 7.61 -2.56
CA TYR A 64 7.93 7.93 -3.43
C TYR A 64 8.26 9.11 -4.37
N PRO A 65 8.09 8.98 -5.70
CA PRO A 65 7.92 7.73 -6.45
C PRO A 65 9.08 6.76 -6.15
N LEU A 66 8.85 5.46 -6.24
CA LEU A 66 9.85 4.45 -5.95
C LEU A 66 11.01 4.56 -6.95
N GLY A 67 12.25 4.47 -6.47
CA GLY A 67 13.43 4.56 -7.34
C GLY A 67 14.72 4.79 -6.58
N LEU A 68 15.81 5.05 -7.31
CA LEU A 68 17.12 5.34 -6.75
C LEU A 68 17.57 6.76 -7.12
N SER A 69 18.22 7.43 -6.17
CA SER A 69 18.95 8.67 -6.40
C SER A 69 20.43 8.32 -6.42
N CYS A 70 21.10 8.53 -7.55
CA CYS A 70 22.50 8.21 -7.76
C CYS A 70 23.29 9.51 -7.88
N THR A 71 24.25 9.72 -6.97
CA THR A 71 25.13 10.90 -7.03
C THR A 71 26.54 10.46 -7.41
N TYR A 72 27.04 11.08 -8.46
CA TYR A 72 28.36 10.82 -9.04
C TYR A 72 29.24 12.05 -8.82
N GLU A 73 30.46 11.86 -8.35
CA GLU A 73 31.38 12.95 -8.01
C GLU A 73 32.75 12.71 -8.65
N ASP A 74 33.30 13.71 -9.37
CA ASP A 74 34.62 13.63 -10.01
C ASP A 74 35.70 14.50 -9.30
N GLY A 75 35.40 14.95 -8.07
CA GLY A 75 36.25 15.85 -7.28
C GLY A 75 36.14 17.34 -7.66
N SER A 76 35.59 17.66 -8.84
CA SER A 76 35.34 19.03 -9.30
C SER A 76 33.85 19.33 -9.44
N ARG A 77 33.03 18.30 -9.69
CA ARG A 77 31.58 18.38 -9.91
C ARG A 77 30.90 17.22 -9.22
N SER A 78 29.64 17.45 -8.85
CA SER A 78 28.72 16.46 -8.31
C SER A 78 27.43 16.52 -9.14
N VAL A 79 26.98 15.38 -9.65
CA VAL A 79 25.74 15.26 -10.42
C VAL A 79 24.88 14.17 -9.83
N THR A 80 23.65 14.51 -9.50
CA THR A 80 22.64 13.57 -9.03
C THR A 80 21.66 13.24 -10.15
N VAL A 81 21.47 11.95 -10.41
CA VAL A 81 20.51 11.40 -11.37
C VAL A 81 19.48 10.58 -10.62
N ASN A 82 18.20 10.88 -10.85
CA ASN A 82 17.10 10.12 -10.27
C ASN A 82 16.61 9.08 -11.26
N HIS A 83 16.65 7.83 -10.85
CA HIS A 83 16.16 6.69 -11.59
C HIS A 83 14.86 6.21 -10.97
N TYR A 84 13.73 6.65 -11.53
CA TYR A 84 12.40 6.30 -11.04
C TYR A 84 11.95 4.97 -11.65
N ASN A 85 11.39 4.11 -10.81
CA ASN A 85 10.65 2.93 -11.24
C ASN A 85 9.16 3.28 -11.27
N SER A 86 8.71 3.84 -12.40
CA SER A 86 7.31 4.25 -12.61
C SER A 86 6.35 3.08 -12.49
N ASP A 87 6.74 1.91 -13.00
CA ASP A 87 5.88 0.73 -13.04
C ASP A 87 5.64 0.18 -11.63
N ALA A 88 6.69 0.05 -10.83
CA ALA A 88 6.58 -0.33 -9.42
C ALA A 88 5.79 0.72 -8.63
N THR A 89 6.01 2.02 -8.90
CA THR A 89 5.27 3.11 -8.23
C THR A 89 3.78 3.04 -8.51
N VAL A 90 3.39 2.85 -9.77
CA VAL A 90 1.98 2.75 -10.17
C VAL A 90 1.34 1.50 -9.55
N ALA A 91 2.01 0.36 -9.64
CA ALA A 91 1.52 -0.90 -9.09
C ALA A 91 1.38 -0.84 -7.55
N PHE A 92 2.35 -0.24 -6.86
CA PHE A 92 2.30 0.02 -5.43
C PHE A 92 1.11 0.90 -5.06
N THR A 93 0.97 2.05 -5.73
CA THR A 93 -0.06 3.05 -5.43
C THR A 93 -1.46 2.48 -5.65
N ALA A 94 -1.67 1.81 -6.79
CA ALA A 94 -2.95 1.16 -7.11
C ALA A 94 -3.29 0.08 -6.08
N SER A 95 -2.33 -0.77 -5.72
CA SER A 95 -2.55 -1.88 -4.79
C SER A 95 -2.77 -1.41 -3.36
N ALA A 96 -2.03 -0.39 -2.92
CA ALA A 96 -2.23 0.27 -1.63
C ALA A 96 -3.62 0.91 -1.56
N ALA A 97 -4.07 1.58 -2.63
CA ALA A 97 -5.42 2.14 -2.69
C ALA A 97 -6.50 1.06 -2.58
N VAL A 98 -6.37 -0.06 -3.29
CA VAL A 98 -7.28 -1.21 -3.19
C VAL A 98 -7.33 -1.77 -1.77
N ALA A 99 -6.16 -1.94 -1.12
CA ALA A 99 -6.10 -2.41 0.26
C ALA A 99 -6.78 -1.44 1.23
N LEU A 100 -6.52 -0.13 1.10
CA LEU A 100 -7.14 0.91 1.93
C LEU A 100 -8.67 0.95 1.76
N LEU A 101 -9.17 0.84 0.52
CA LEU A 101 -10.60 0.74 0.25
C LEU A 101 -11.20 -0.53 0.88
N GLY A 102 -10.47 -1.64 0.86
CA GLY A 102 -10.86 -2.88 1.55
C GLY A 102 -10.99 -2.69 3.06
N VAL A 103 -10.01 -2.04 3.70
CA VAL A 103 -10.03 -1.72 5.14
C VAL A 103 -11.23 -0.82 5.49
N VAL A 104 -11.46 0.24 4.73
CA VAL A 104 -12.61 1.15 4.94
C VAL A 104 -13.94 0.40 4.80
N THR A 105 -14.05 -0.49 3.81
CA THR A 105 -15.24 -1.32 3.60
C THR A 105 -15.48 -2.27 4.79
N LEU A 106 -14.43 -2.87 5.33
CA LEU A 106 -14.53 -3.72 6.53
C LEU A 106 -14.90 -2.93 7.79
N ALA A 107 -14.32 -1.75 7.97
CA ALA A 107 -14.61 -0.88 9.11
C ALA A 107 -16.08 -0.45 9.12
N THR A 108 -16.59 0.00 7.98
CA THR A 108 -18.00 0.42 7.83
C THR A 108 -18.99 -0.75 7.92
N ALA A 109 -18.58 -1.99 7.60
CA ALA A 109 -19.40 -3.18 7.77
C ALA A 109 -19.46 -3.69 9.23
N ARG A 110 -18.54 -3.25 10.11
CA ARG A 110 -18.54 -3.58 11.54
C ARG A 110 -19.38 -2.61 12.38
N THR A 111 -19.53 -1.36 11.95
CA THR A 111 -20.27 -0.32 12.71
C THR A 111 -21.79 -0.44 12.64
N ARG A 112 -22.34 -1.23 11.71
CA ARG A 112 -23.78 -1.59 11.73
C ARG A 112 -24.02 -2.62 12.84
N LYS A 113 -24.30 -2.15 14.06
CA LYS A 113 -24.91 -2.96 15.12
C LYS A 113 -26.24 -3.55 14.59
N PRO A 114 -26.54 -4.84 14.84
CA PRO A 114 -27.91 -5.32 14.67
C PRO A 114 -28.82 -4.48 15.57
N ALA A 115 -29.93 -3.99 15.02
CA ALA A 115 -30.97 -3.37 15.83
C ALA A 115 -31.32 -4.33 16.97
N PRO A 116 -31.45 -3.86 18.23
CA PRO A 116 -31.88 -4.71 19.32
C PRO A 116 -33.18 -5.39 18.87
N ALA A 117 -33.24 -6.71 18.97
CA ALA A 117 -34.46 -7.45 18.74
C ALA A 117 -35.51 -6.81 19.67
N LEU A 118 -36.52 -6.15 19.11
CA LEU A 118 -37.66 -5.68 19.86
C LEU A 118 -38.24 -6.92 20.55
N VAL A 119 -38.06 -7.00 21.87
CA VAL A 119 -38.75 -7.97 22.70
C VAL A 119 -40.23 -7.74 22.43
N ARG A 120 -40.85 -8.66 21.70
CA ARG A 120 -42.31 -8.68 21.53
C ARG A 120 -42.87 -8.98 22.91
N VAL A 121 -43.30 -7.94 23.61
CA VAL A 121 -44.11 -8.09 24.82
C VAL A 121 -45.46 -8.58 24.33
N GLU A 122 -45.72 -9.86 24.53
CA GLU A 122 -47.05 -10.45 24.40
C GLU A 122 -47.93 -9.75 25.47
N PRO A 123 -49.07 -9.15 25.10
CA PRO A 123 -49.95 -8.56 26.09
C PRO A 123 -50.46 -9.69 26.99
N ALA A 124 -50.30 -9.54 28.30
CA ALA A 124 -50.96 -10.39 29.26
C ALA A 124 -52.47 -10.19 29.08
N ASP A 125 -53.19 -11.27 28.80
CA ASP A 125 -54.65 -11.29 28.87
C ASP A 125 -55.05 -10.93 30.30
N ASP A 126 -55.60 -9.72 30.48
CA ASP A 126 -56.37 -9.33 31.65
C ASP A 126 -57.69 -10.14 31.60
N GLU A 127 -57.65 -11.38 32.07
CA GLU A 127 -58.87 -12.11 32.43
C GLU A 127 -59.19 -11.80 33.90
N ASP A 128 -59.63 -10.56 34.12
CA ASP A 128 -60.35 -10.12 35.31
C ASP A 128 -61.71 -10.85 35.34
N THR A 129 -61.68 -12.13 35.72
CA THR A 129 -62.90 -12.89 36.04
C THR A 129 -63.33 -12.50 37.44
N ALA A 130 -63.87 -11.29 37.53
CA ALA A 130 -64.62 -10.82 38.67
C ALA A 130 -65.80 -11.78 38.93
N LEU A 131 -65.82 -12.32 40.15
CA LEU A 131 -66.99 -12.77 40.90
C LEU A 131 -68.34 -12.38 40.25
N ARG A 132 -69.04 -13.35 39.66
CA ARG A 132 -70.51 -13.40 39.60
C ARG A 132 -71.03 -14.79 39.25
#